data_AF-W0HL99-F1
#
_entry.id   AF-W0HL99-F1
#
_cell.length_a   1.000
_cell.length_b   1.000
_cell.length_c   1.000
_cell.angle_alpha   90.00
_cell.angle_beta   90.00
_cell.angle_gamma   90.00
#
_symmetry.space_group_name_H-M   'P 1'
#
loop_
_entity.id
_entity.type
_entity.pdbx_description
1 polymer ?
#
loop_
_entity_poly.entity_id
_entity_poly.type
_entity_poly.pdbx_seq_one_letter_code
_entity_poly.pdbx_strand_id
1 'polypeptide(L)'
;MSEPKPKHAKKLLLLHQIQQQRQALGVQSRRWQLVTAPWDRRWMRLLSFRRYLIAGTSLLALYNVCHPSRLMRWAKRGIGILGAVKMVRKALETR
;
A
#
# COMPACT_ATOMS: atom_id res chain seq x y z
N MET A 1 -45.22 -40.10 3.12
CA MET A 1 -43.91 -39.51 3.48
C MET A 1 -42.84 -40.27 2.71
N SER A 2 -42.52 -39.86 1.49
CA SER A 2 -41.54 -40.58 0.66
C SER A 2 -40.14 -40.20 1.10
N GLU A 3 -39.37 -41.17 1.59
CA GLU A 3 -37.94 -40.96 1.87
C GLU A 3 -37.23 -40.49 0.61
N PRO A 4 -36.55 -39.34 0.63
CA PRO A 4 -35.78 -38.89 -0.53
C PRO A 4 -34.64 -39.88 -0.75
N LYS A 5 -34.65 -40.56 -1.91
CA LYS A 5 -33.57 -41.44 -2.38
C LYS A 5 -32.20 -40.84 -2.00
N PRO A 6 -31.26 -41.62 -1.44
CA PRO A 6 -30.03 -41.11 -0.82
C PRO A 6 -29.15 -40.27 -1.76
N LYS A 7 -29.32 -40.42 -3.08
CA LYS A 7 -28.65 -39.60 -4.10
C LYS A 7 -29.18 -38.16 -4.16
N HIS A 8 -30.49 -37.94 -3.97
CA HIS A 8 -31.10 -36.60 -4.01
C HIS A 8 -30.75 -35.78 -2.77
N ALA A 9 -30.74 -36.41 -1.59
CA ALA A 9 -30.30 -35.78 -0.36
C ALA A 9 -28.83 -35.32 -0.45
N LYS A 10 -27.94 -36.17 -0.98
CA LYS A 10 -26.53 -35.81 -1.24
C LYS A 10 -26.40 -34.62 -2.21
N LYS A 11 -27.18 -34.59 -3.28
CA LYS A 11 -27.17 -33.46 -4.24
C LYS A 11 -27.61 -32.15 -3.58
N LEU A 12 -28.66 -32.16 -2.75
CA LEU A 12 -29.14 -30.97 -2.06
C LEU A 12 -28.09 -30.42 -1.08
N LEU A 13 -27.41 -31.31 -0.34
CA LEU A 13 -26.31 -30.92 0.55
C LEU A 13 -25.16 -30.25 -0.23
N LEU A 14 -24.76 -30.82 -1.36
CA LEU A 14 -23.71 -30.25 -2.22
C LEU A 14 -24.10 -28.86 -2.77
N LEU A 15 -25.36 -28.70 -3.22
CA LEU A 15 -25.85 -27.41 -3.70
C LEU A 15 -25.82 -26.35 -2.60
N HIS A 16 -26.24 -26.72 -1.39
CA HIS A 16 -26.18 -25.83 -0.24
C HIS A 16 -24.74 -25.42 0.08
N GLN A 17 -23.80 -26.36 0.05
CA GLN A 17 -22.38 -26.10 0.29
C GLN A 17 -21.78 -25.17 -0.78
N ILE A 18 -22.11 -25.35 -2.06
CA ILE A 18 -21.68 -24.46 -3.14
C ILE A 18 -22.25 -23.05 -2.93
N GLN A 19 -23.51 -22.94 -2.54
CA GLN A 19 -24.15 -21.66 -2.26
C GLN A 19 -23.43 -20.93 -1.12
N GLN A 20 -23.11 -21.64 -0.03
CA GLN A 20 -22.35 -21.12 1.10
C GLN A 20 -20.93 -20.69 0.68
N GLN A 21 -20.25 -21.48 -0.15
CA GLN A 21 -18.91 -21.14 -0.66
C GLN A 21 -18.92 -19.86 -1.49
N ARG A 22 -19.92 -19.69 -2.37
CA ARG A 22 -20.06 -18.46 -3.17
C ARG A 22 -20.27 -17.23 -2.28
N GLN A 23 -21.10 -17.35 -1.26
CA GLN A 23 -21.31 -16.28 -0.29
C GLN A 23 -20.02 -15.99 0.49
N ALA A 24 -19.31 -17.02 0.95
CA ALA A 24 -18.05 -16.86 1.67
C ALA A 24 -16.96 -16.18 0.82
N LEU A 25 -16.83 -16.56 -0.46
CA LEU A 25 -15.89 -15.94 -1.39
C LEU A 25 -16.23 -14.46 -1.65
N GLY A 26 -17.51 -14.12 -1.79
CA GLY A 26 -17.96 -12.74 -1.96
C GLY A 26 -17.63 -11.86 -0.75
N VAL A 27 -17.82 -12.38 0.46
CA VAL A 27 -17.46 -11.67 1.70
C VAL A 27 -15.96 -11.48 1.82
N GLN A 28 -15.16 -12.52 1.53
CA GLN A 28 -13.69 -12.42 1.63
C GLN A 28 -13.09 -11.48 0.58
N SER A 29 -13.59 -11.51 -0.65
CA SER A 29 -13.13 -10.59 -1.70
C SER A 29 -13.34 -9.12 -1.31
N ARG A 30 -14.53 -8.78 -0.77
CA ARG A 30 -14.79 -7.43 -0.26
C ARG A 30 -13.86 -7.05 0.88
N ARG A 31 -13.59 -7.98 1.81
CA ARG A 31 -12.66 -7.74 2.92
C ARG A 31 -11.25 -7.47 2.42
N TRP A 32 -10.78 -8.26 1.45
CA TRP A 32 -9.48 -8.06 0.81
C TRP A 32 -9.39 -6.71 0.09
N GLN A 33 -10.44 -6.32 -0.63
CA GLN A 33 -10.51 -5.01 -1.29
C GLN A 33 -10.47 -3.86 -0.29
N LEU A 34 -11.16 -3.94 0.85
CA LEU A 34 -11.11 -2.89 1.88
C LEU A 34 -9.71 -2.74 2.49
N VAL A 35 -9.01 -3.85 2.72
CA VAL A 35 -7.63 -3.85 3.24
C VAL A 35 -6.65 -3.30 2.19
N THR A 36 -6.88 -3.58 0.91
CA THR A 36 -5.98 -3.18 -0.19
C THR A 36 -6.27 -1.78 -0.73
N ALA A 37 -7.49 -1.26 -0.60
CA ALA A 37 -7.89 0.07 -1.04
C ALA A 37 -7.00 1.23 -0.55
N PRO A 38 -6.54 1.29 0.72
CA PRO A 38 -5.61 2.34 1.14
C PRO A 38 -4.23 2.23 0.45
N TRP A 39 -3.79 1.02 0.12
CA TRP A 39 -2.53 0.78 -0.60
C TRP A 39 -2.63 1.25 -2.05
N ASP A 40 -3.70 0.91 -2.74
CA ASP A 40 -3.91 1.31 -4.13
C ASP A 40 -3.99 2.85 -4.27
N ARG A 41 -4.73 3.52 -3.37
CA ARG A 41 -4.77 4.99 -3.31
C ARG A 41 -3.43 5.64 -2.98
N ARG A 42 -2.57 4.97 -2.22
CA ARG A 42 -1.19 5.45 -1.98
C ARG A 42 -0.34 5.25 -3.22
N TRP A 43 -0.50 4.14 -3.91
CA TRP A 43 0.22 3.81 -5.13
C TRP A 43 -0.10 4.77 -6.27
N MET A 44 -1.39 5.09 -6.49
CA MET A 44 -1.80 6.10 -7.46
C MET A 44 -1.22 7.49 -7.16
N ARG A 45 -1.16 7.88 -5.87
CA ARG A 45 -0.50 9.14 -5.47
C ARG A 45 1.00 9.10 -5.74
N LEU A 46 1.68 8.00 -5.46
CA LEU A 46 3.10 7.83 -5.73
C LEU A 46 3.40 7.91 -7.24
N LEU A 47 2.55 7.30 -8.07
CA LEU A 47 2.65 7.36 -9.53
C LEU A 47 2.42 8.78 -10.05
N SER A 48 1.50 9.55 -9.46
CA SER A 48 1.33 10.97 -9.80
C SER A 48 2.58 11.81 -9.48
N PHE A 49 3.34 11.41 -8.46
CA PHE A 49 4.63 12.01 -8.11
C PHE A 49 5.70 11.80 -9.17
N ARG A 50 5.61 10.76 -10.01
CA ARG A 50 6.60 10.47 -11.05
C ARG A 50 6.76 11.62 -12.05
N ARG A 51 5.67 12.31 -12.42
CA ARG A 51 5.74 13.48 -13.32
C ARG A 51 6.47 14.65 -12.65
N TYR A 52 6.25 14.85 -11.36
CA TYR A 52 6.98 15.84 -10.57
C TYR A 52 8.44 15.46 -10.35
N LEU A 53 8.75 14.16 -10.23
CA LEU A 53 10.13 13.68 -10.17
C LEU A 53 10.86 13.96 -11.48
N ILE A 54 10.26 13.71 -12.64
CA ILE A 54 10.88 14.00 -13.95
C ILE A 54 11.09 15.51 -14.15
N ALA A 55 10.08 16.32 -13.81
CA ALA A 55 10.21 17.78 -13.86
C ALA A 55 11.27 18.28 -12.87
N GLY A 56 11.26 17.72 -11.65
CA GLY A 56 12.22 18.01 -10.59
C GLY A 56 13.64 17.65 -10.98
N THR A 57 13.89 16.46 -11.55
CA THR A 57 15.23 16.02 -11.98
C THR A 57 15.76 16.85 -13.14
N SER A 58 14.91 17.26 -14.09
CA SER A 58 15.30 18.19 -15.15
C SER A 58 15.76 19.53 -14.58
N LEU A 59 14.96 20.11 -13.67
CA LEU A 59 15.32 21.36 -12.99
C LEU A 59 16.58 21.22 -12.12
N LEU A 60 16.72 20.09 -11.41
CA LEU A 60 17.88 19.76 -10.60
C LEU A 60 19.14 19.53 -11.42
N ALA A 61 19.03 19.00 -12.64
CA ALA A 61 20.17 18.81 -13.53
C ALA A 61 20.71 20.16 -14.01
N LEU A 62 19.82 21.06 -14.44
CA LEU A 62 20.19 22.43 -14.80
C LEU A 62 20.78 23.18 -13.60
N TYR A 63 20.18 23.05 -12.42
CA TYR A 63 20.67 23.69 -11.20
C TYR A 63 22.02 23.10 -10.70
N ASN A 64 22.23 21.78 -10.84
CA ASN A 64 23.50 21.12 -10.50
C ASN A 64 24.66 21.64 -11.32
N VAL A 65 24.44 21.86 -12.62
CA VAL A 65 25.48 22.37 -13.54
C VAL A 65 25.95 23.76 -13.10
N CYS A 66 25.04 24.62 -12.63
CA CYS A 66 25.42 25.97 -12.19
C CYS A 66 26.00 26.03 -10.77
N HIS A 67 25.50 25.25 -9.80
CA HIS A 67 25.84 25.43 -8.38
C HIS A 67 25.97 24.12 -7.56
N PRO A 68 27.03 23.32 -7.78
CA PRO A 68 27.26 22.07 -7.05
C PRO A 68 27.53 22.30 -5.54
N SER A 69 28.15 23.42 -5.18
CA SER A 69 28.52 23.73 -3.78
C SER A 69 27.33 24.17 -2.91
N ARG A 70 26.25 24.70 -3.49
CA ARG A 70 25.02 25.01 -2.72
C ARG A 70 24.23 23.75 -2.44
N LEU A 71 24.15 22.84 -3.40
CA LEU A 71 23.44 21.57 -3.25
C LEU A 71 24.06 20.70 -2.16
N MET A 72 25.39 20.58 -2.14
CA MET A 72 26.12 19.89 -1.08
C MET A 72 25.85 20.50 0.32
N ARG A 73 25.72 21.82 0.43
CA ARG A 73 25.42 22.50 1.70
C ARG A 73 24.00 22.22 2.19
N TRP A 74 23.02 22.23 1.29
CA TRP A 74 21.64 21.86 1.62
C TRP A 74 21.52 20.38 1.98
N ALA A 75 22.23 19.49 1.28
CA ALA A 75 22.31 18.07 1.61
C ALA A 75 22.89 17.85 3.01
N LYS A 76 24.03 18.49 3.34
CA LYS A 76 24.63 18.43 4.68
C LYS A 76 23.68 18.96 5.77
N ARG A 77 22.97 20.06 5.52
CA ARG A 77 21.97 20.60 6.46
C ARG A 77 20.77 19.66 6.64
N GLY A 78 20.28 19.05 5.56
CA GLY A 78 19.19 18.08 5.62
C GLY A 78 19.58 16.81 6.40
N ILE A 79 20.77 16.27 6.14
CA ILE A 79 21.30 15.11 6.86
C ILE A 79 21.48 15.42 8.35
N GLY A 80 21.97 16.61 8.70
CA GLY A 80 22.10 17.05 10.10
C GLY A 80 20.77 17.09 10.84
N ILE A 81 19.73 17.65 10.23
CA ILE A 81 18.37 17.71 10.82
C ILE A 81 17.79 16.29 10.98
N LEU A 82 17.94 15.43 9.98
CA LEU A 82 17.49 14.03 10.07
C LEU A 82 18.20 13.26 11.17
N GLY A 83 19.52 13.46 11.32
CA GLY A 83 20.31 12.89 12.39
C GLY A 83 19.84 13.35 13.77
N ALA A 84 19.60 14.65 13.93
CA ALA A 84 19.09 15.23 15.17
C ALA A 84 17.68 14.70 15.52
N VAL A 85 16.76 14.64 14.56
CA VAL A 85 15.42 14.09 14.77
C VAL A 85 15.47 12.61 15.13
N LYS A 86 16.37 11.83 14.51
CA LYS A 86 16.55 10.40 14.82
C LYS A 86 17.09 10.20 16.24
N MET A 87 17.97 11.09 16.70
CA MET A 87 18.47 11.10 18.08
C MET A 87 17.38 11.48 19.08
N VAL A 88 16.59 12.52 18.81
CA VAL A 88 15.46 12.93 19.66
C VAL A 88 14.42 11.81 19.77
N ARG A 89 14.09 11.13 18.66
CA ARG A 89 13.21 9.95 18.68
C ARG A 89 13.78 8.82 19.54
N LYS A 90 15.07 8.48 19.37
CA LYS A 90 15.73 7.46 20.21
C LYS A 90 15.76 7.85 21.69
N ALA A 91 15.93 9.13 22.01
CA ALA A 91 15.93 9.62 23.38
C ALA A 91 14.54 9.54 24.02
N LEU A 92 13.48 9.73 23.23
CA LEU A 92 12.09 9.59 23.67
C LEU A 92 11.66 8.12 23.82
N GLU A 93 12.24 7.20 23.06
CA GLU A 93 11.91 5.76 23.08
C GLU A 93 12.66 4.99 24.18
N THR A 94 13.73 5.57 24.72
CA THR A 94 14.50 5.01 25.87
C THR A 94 13.86 5.34 27.23
N ARG A 95 12.70 6.01 27.27
CA ARG A 95 11.99 6.42 28.48
C ARG A 95 10.64 5.72 28.58
#